data_AF-A0A2I0IY29-F1
#
_entry.id   AF-A0A2I0IY29-F1
#
_cell.length_a   1.000
_cell.length_b   1.000
_cell.length_c   1.000
_cell.angle_alpha   90.00
_cell.angle_beta   90.00
_cell.angle_gamma   90.00
#
_symmetry.space_group_name_H-M   'P 1'
#
loop_
_entity.id
_entity.type
_entity.pdbx_description
1 polymer ?
#
loop_
_entity_poly.entity_id
_entity_poly.type
_entity_poly.pdbx_seq_one_letter_code
_entity_poly.pdbx_strand_id
1 'polypeptide(L)'
;MSSLDVARAELALAVLYLNKAEARDKICRAIQYGSKFISDGQPGTAQNVEKSTSLARKVFRLLKFINDLHALISPSPQGTPLPLVLLGKSKNALLSTFLFLDQIVWLGRSGIYKNKERAELIGRVSLFCWMGSSICSVLVEVFCSSTFP
;
A
#
# COMPACT_ATOMS: atom_id res chain seq x y z
N MET A 1 -29.12 -2.43 26.20
CA MET A 1 -28.48 -1.33 25.43
C MET A 1 -29.55 -0.70 24.56
N SER A 2 -29.74 0.62 24.62
CA SER A 2 -30.72 1.28 23.75
C SER A 2 -30.23 1.24 22.29
N SER A 3 -31.14 1.29 21.31
CA SER A 3 -30.77 1.36 19.88
C SER A 3 -29.83 2.54 19.58
N LEU A 4 -29.95 3.60 20.38
CA LEU A 4 -29.14 4.80 20.29
C LEU A 4 -27.71 4.58 20.78
N ASP A 5 -27.50 3.70 21.77
CA ASP A 5 -26.17 3.30 22.24
C ASP A 5 -25.45 2.42 21.22
N VAL A 6 -26.19 1.54 20.54
CA VAL A 6 -25.66 0.71 19.45
C VAL A 6 -25.21 1.58 18.27
N ALA A 7 -26.05 2.52 17.83
CA ALA A 7 -25.71 3.45 16.76
C ALA A 7 -24.49 4.33 17.09
N ARG A 8 -24.36 4.78 18.35
CA ARG A 8 -23.17 5.52 18.81
C ARG A 8 -21.91 4.67 18.78
N ALA A 9 -21.99 3.40 19.18
CA ALA A 9 -20.85 2.48 19.14
C ALA A 9 -20.40 2.18 17.70
N GLU A 10 -21.35 1.95 16.79
CA GLU A 10 -21.05 1.75 15.36
C GLU A 10 -20.45 3.01 14.72
N LEU A 11 -20.97 4.19 15.05
CA LEU A 11 -20.41 5.46 14.58
C LEU A 11 -18.99 5.68 15.13
N ALA A 12 -18.75 5.39 16.41
CA ALA A 12 -17.41 5.48 17.00
C ALA A 12 -16.41 4.53 16.32
N LEU A 13 -16.86 3.31 15.99
CA LEU A 13 -16.07 2.34 15.23
C LEU A 13 -15.74 2.89 13.83
N ALA A 14 -16.73 3.43 13.12
CA ALA A 14 -16.53 4.03 11.79
C ALA A 14 -15.54 5.20 11.85
N VAL A 15 -15.64 6.09 12.84
CA VAL A 15 -14.70 7.20 13.07
C VAL A 15 -13.29 6.68 13.34
N LEU A 16 -13.14 5.67 14.21
CA LEU A 16 -11.84 5.05 14.52
C LEU A 16 -11.17 4.49 13.26
N TYR A 17 -11.92 3.78 12.42
CA TYR A 17 -11.40 3.24 11.17
C TYR A 17 -11.06 4.34 10.16
N LEU A 18 -11.95 5.29 9.93
CA LEU A 18 -11.76 6.39 8.98
C LEU A 18 -10.62 7.34 9.39
N ASN A 19 -10.24 7.40 10.66
CA ASN A 19 -9.07 8.16 11.11
C ASN A 19 -7.74 7.52 10.68
N LYS A 20 -7.73 6.23 10.34
CA LYS A 20 -6.54 5.58 9.78
C LYS A 20 -6.44 5.90 8.29
N ALA A 21 -5.33 6.51 7.87
CA ALA A 21 -5.05 6.79 6.46
C ALA A 21 -5.14 5.52 5.58
N GLU A 22 -4.83 4.35 6.13
CA GLU A 22 -4.99 3.07 5.44
C GLU A 22 -6.43 2.71 5.10
N ALA A 23 -7.39 3.03 5.98
CA ALA A 23 -8.80 2.76 5.69
C ALA A 23 -9.28 3.63 4.53
N ARG A 24 -8.81 4.89 4.46
CA ARG A 24 -9.07 5.80 3.34
C ARG A 24 -8.46 5.28 2.04
N ASP A 25 -7.22 4.77 2.04
CA ASP A 25 -6.63 4.15 0.84
C ASP A 25 -7.44 2.92 0.36
N LYS A 26 -7.91 2.07 1.29
CA LYS A 26 -8.74 0.90 0.94
C LYS A 26 -10.08 1.30 0.32
N ILE A 27 -10.73 2.35 0.83
CA ILE A 27 -11.96 2.90 0.23
C ILE A 27 -11.68 3.40 -1.19
N CYS A 28 -10.60 4.17 -1.38
CA CYS A 28 -10.20 4.61 -2.71
C CYS A 28 -9.85 3.43 -3.63
N ARG A 29 -9.28 2.33 -3.10
CA ARG A 29 -9.06 1.10 -3.87
C ARG A 29 -10.36 0.47 -4.34
N ALA A 30 -11.37 0.42 -3.47
CA ALA A 30 -12.69 -0.08 -3.81
C ALA A 30 -13.36 0.78 -4.89
N ILE A 31 -13.29 2.12 -4.76
CA ILE A 31 -13.80 3.06 -5.78
C ILE A 31 -13.07 2.88 -7.10
N GLN A 32 -11.75 2.71 -7.08
CA GLN A 32 -10.96 2.49 -8.29
C GLN A 32 -11.39 1.22 -9.02
N TYR A 33 -11.46 0.09 -8.32
CA TYR A 33 -11.87 -1.18 -8.96
C TYR A 33 -13.35 -1.20 -9.34
N GLY A 34 -14.23 -0.62 -8.52
CA GLY A 34 -15.64 -0.47 -8.85
C GLY A 34 -15.86 0.39 -10.09
N SER A 35 -15.11 1.50 -10.21
CA SER A 35 -15.15 2.35 -11.41
C SER A 35 -14.61 1.61 -12.62
N LYS A 36 -13.54 0.83 -12.47
CA LYS A 36 -13.00 -0.01 -13.56
C LYS A 36 -14.00 -1.07 -14.01
N PHE A 37 -14.72 -1.69 -13.08
CA PHE A 37 -15.76 -2.67 -13.37
C PHE A 37 -16.93 -2.06 -14.15
N ILE A 38 -17.42 -0.90 -13.70
CA ILE A 38 -18.52 -0.18 -14.36
C ILE A 38 -18.09 0.34 -15.74
N SER A 39 -16.83 0.73 -15.89
CA SER A 39 -16.31 1.30 -17.14
C SER A 39 -16.14 0.27 -18.25
N ASP A 40 -16.02 -1.02 -17.93
CA ASP A 40 -15.73 -2.12 -18.88
C ASP A 40 -14.63 -1.79 -19.92
N GLY A 41 -13.64 -1.01 -19.51
CA GLY A 41 -12.57 -0.51 -20.40
C GLY A 41 -12.97 0.60 -21.38
N GLN A 42 -14.23 1.00 -21.44
CA GLN A 42 -14.72 2.08 -22.29
C GLN A 42 -14.29 3.46 -21.75
N PRO A 43 -13.88 4.38 -22.63
CA PRO A 43 -13.58 5.76 -22.24
C PRO A 43 -14.86 6.47 -21.77
N GLY A 44 -14.85 7.03 -20.56
CA GLY A 44 -16.01 7.71 -20.00
C GLY A 44 -15.78 8.24 -18.58
N THR A 45 -16.83 8.73 -17.94
CA THR A 45 -16.79 9.29 -16.58
C THR A 45 -16.22 8.29 -15.58
N ALA A 46 -16.59 7.01 -15.68
CA ALA A 46 -16.08 5.95 -14.81
C ALA A 46 -14.55 5.77 -14.93
N GLN A 47 -14.00 5.84 -16.15
CA GLN A 47 -12.54 5.81 -16.35
C GLN A 47 -11.83 7.03 -15.76
N ASN A 48 -12.46 8.21 -15.81
CA ASN A 48 -11.89 9.42 -15.19
C ASN A 48 -11.89 9.32 -13.66
N VAL A 49 -12.94 8.73 -13.06
CA VAL A 49 -12.98 8.42 -11.63
C VAL A 49 -11.89 7.41 -11.26
N GLU A 50 -11.69 6.35 -12.07
CA GLU A 50 -10.61 5.39 -11.86
C GLU A 50 -9.23 6.08 -11.84
N LYS A 51 -8.92 6.90 -12.87
CA LYS A 51 -7.64 7.60 -13.00
C LYS A 51 -7.40 8.58 -11.85
N SER A 52 -8.41 9.39 -11.51
CA SER A 52 -8.33 10.40 -10.43
C SER A 52 -8.18 9.73 -9.06
N THR A 53 -8.94 8.66 -8.82
CA THR A 53 -8.86 7.89 -7.58
C THR A 53 -7.51 7.19 -7.45
N SER A 54 -6.97 6.63 -8.54
CA SER A 54 -5.63 6.03 -8.57
C SER A 54 -4.53 7.02 -8.17
N LEU A 55 -4.62 8.28 -8.63
CA LEU A 55 -3.70 9.35 -8.21
C LEU A 55 -3.89 9.71 -6.73
N ALA A 56 -5.13 9.85 -6.26
CA ALA A 56 -5.43 10.16 -4.86
C ALA A 56 -4.90 9.08 -3.89
N ARG A 57 -4.96 7.80 -4.27
CA ARG A 57 -4.40 6.69 -3.47
C ARG A 57 -2.91 6.81 -3.21
N LYS A 58 -2.15 7.43 -4.12
CA LYS A 58 -0.72 7.66 -3.91
C LYS A 58 -0.48 8.68 -2.79
N VAL A 59 -1.35 9.69 -2.68
CA VAL A 59 -1.29 10.71 -1.62
C VAL A 59 -1.51 10.07 -0.25
N PHE A 60 -2.46 9.13 -0.11
CA PHE A 60 -2.66 8.39 1.14
C PHE A 60 -1.50 7.46 1.52
N ARG A 61 -0.58 7.18 0.57
CA ARG A 61 0.62 6.38 0.79
C ARG A 61 1.89 7.23 0.94
N LEU A 62 1.79 8.56 0.87
CA LEU A 62 2.90 9.47 1.16
C LEU A 62 3.47 9.17 2.55
N LEU A 63 4.81 9.16 2.63
CA LEU A 63 5.57 8.95 3.87
C LEU A 63 5.35 7.59 4.57
N LYS A 64 4.54 6.69 3.99
CA LYS A 64 4.33 5.34 4.55
C LYS A 64 5.63 4.53 4.61
N PHE A 65 6.59 4.83 3.71
CA PHE A 65 7.93 4.23 3.72
C PHE A 65 8.68 4.46 5.06
N ILE A 66 8.36 5.50 5.83
CA ILE A 66 8.95 5.78 7.14
C ILE A 66 8.55 4.69 8.14
N ASN A 67 7.30 4.20 8.08
CA ASN A 67 6.84 3.11 8.94
C ASN A 67 7.59 1.81 8.62
N ASP A 68 7.82 1.54 7.34
CA ASP A 68 8.58 0.37 6.90
C ASP A 68 10.08 0.50 7.23
N LEU A 69 10.63 1.72 7.19
CA LEU A 69 12.00 2.00 7.62
C LEU A 69 12.15 1.85 9.14
N HIS A 70 11.17 2.31 9.91
CA HIS A 70 11.12 2.09 11.35
C HIS A 70 11.06 0.59 11.67
N ALA A 71 10.26 -0.19 10.93
CA ALA A 71 10.21 -1.65 11.06
C ALA A 71 11.52 -2.33 10.64
N LEU A 72 12.30 -1.73 9.73
CA LEU A 72 13.62 -2.23 9.34
C LEU A 72 14.66 -2.06 10.46
N ILE A 73 14.63 -0.92 11.15
CA ILE A 73 15.59 -0.54 12.20
C ILE A 73 15.21 -1.19 13.55
N SER A 74 13.92 -1.49 13.76
CA SER A 74 13.43 -2.11 14.99
C SER A 74 14.12 -3.46 15.26
N PRO A 75 14.48 -3.76 16.53
CA PRO A 75 15.09 -5.04 16.89
C PRO A 75 14.11 -6.19 16.66
N SER A 76 14.60 -7.31 16.12
CA SER A 76 13.78 -8.51 15.94
C SER A 76 13.52 -9.21 17.28
N PRO A 77 12.36 -9.85 17.48
CA PRO A 77 12.06 -10.61 18.69
C PRO A 77 13.13 -11.69 18.97
N GLN A 78 13.48 -11.87 20.23
CA GLN A 78 14.43 -12.92 20.63
C GLN A 78 13.80 -14.30 20.36
N GLY A 79 14.52 -15.18 19.66
CA GLY A 79 14.07 -16.54 19.33
C GLY A 79 13.54 -16.75 17.90
N THR A 80 13.46 -15.71 17.06
CA THR A 80 13.11 -15.89 15.64
C THR A 80 14.27 -16.45 14.83
N PRO A 81 14.05 -17.46 13.97
CA PRO A 81 15.12 -18.05 13.17
C PRO A 81 15.74 -17.01 12.22
N LEU A 82 17.08 -16.99 12.16
CA LEU A 82 17.89 -16.04 11.35
C LEU A 82 17.38 -15.84 9.90
N PRO A 83 16.98 -16.90 9.15
CA PRO A 83 16.42 -16.74 7.82
C PRO A 83 15.14 -15.90 7.79
N LEU A 84 14.27 -16.02 8.80
CA LEU A 84 13.00 -15.28 8.89
C LEU A 84 13.24 -13.80 9.18
N VAL A 85 14.25 -13.49 10.02
CA VAL A 85 14.65 -12.12 10.32
C VAL A 85 15.21 -11.43 9.08
N LEU A 86 16.08 -12.12 8.33
CA LEU A 86 16.66 -11.61 7.09
C LEU A 86 15.57 -11.40 6.02
N LEU A 87 14.65 -12.35 5.86
CA LEU A 87 13.53 -12.22 4.92
C LEU A 87 12.55 -11.10 5.32
N GLY A 88 12.30 -10.92 6.61
CA GLY A 88 11.45 -9.84 7.12
C GLY A 88 12.08 -8.47 6.89
N LYS A 89 13.38 -8.33 7.16
CA LYS A 89 14.12 -7.09 6.89
C LYS A 89 14.23 -6.81 5.39
N SER A 90 14.49 -7.82 4.56
CA SER A 90 14.54 -7.64 3.10
C SER A 90 13.17 -7.22 2.55
N LYS A 91 12.08 -7.85 2.97
CA LYS A 91 10.71 -7.43 2.65
C LYS A 91 10.49 -5.94 2.97
N ASN A 92 10.81 -5.51 4.19
CA ASN A 92 10.60 -4.12 4.62
C ASN A 92 11.46 -3.13 3.83
N ALA A 93 12.69 -3.51 3.48
CA ALA A 93 13.57 -2.70 2.64
C ALA A 93 13.04 -2.55 1.20
N LEU A 94 12.57 -3.65 0.59
CA LEU A 94 11.99 -3.62 -0.76
C LEU A 94 10.67 -2.84 -0.80
N LEU A 95 9.82 -2.98 0.22
CA LEU A 95 8.56 -2.25 0.32
C LEU A 95 8.77 -0.75 0.55
N SER A 96 9.72 -0.38 1.40
CA SER A 96 10.10 1.02 1.63
C SER A 96 10.63 1.67 0.34
N THR A 97 11.49 0.96 -0.40
CA THR A 97 11.99 1.41 -1.71
C THR A 97 10.85 1.59 -2.71
N PHE A 98 9.91 0.64 -2.79
CA PHE A 98 8.72 0.78 -3.63
C PHE A 98 7.91 2.03 -3.29
N LEU A 99 7.58 2.23 -2.01
CA LEU A 99 6.76 3.36 -1.58
C LEU A 99 7.45 4.70 -1.78
N PHE A 100 8.80 4.73 -1.67
CA PHE A 100 9.61 5.91 -1.98
C PHE A 100 9.57 6.23 -3.48
N LEU A 101 9.81 5.25 -4.35
CA LEU A 101 9.77 5.43 -5.80
C LEU A 101 8.35 5.78 -6.28
N ASP A 102 7.30 5.28 -5.64
CA ASP A 102 5.91 5.64 -5.97
C ASP A 102 5.63 7.15 -5.77
N GLN A 103 6.34 7.82 -4.86
CA GLN A 103 6.26 9.28 -4.68
C GLN A 103 6.86 10.02 -5.88
N ILE A 104 7.98 9.52 -6.41
CA ILE A 104 8.62 10.11 -7.59
C ILE A 104 7.73 9.91 -8.82
N VAL A 105 7.09 8.75 -8.96
CA VAL A 105 6.10 8.51 -10.04
C VAL A 105 4.88 9.44 -9.89
N TRP A 106 4.42 9.67 -8.67
CA TRP A 106 3.33 10.63 -8.42
C TRP A 106 3.73 12.07 -8.79
N LEU A 107 4.95 12.50 -8.46
CA LEU A 107 5.52 13.79 -8.88
C LEU A 107 5.66 13.91 -10.41
N GLY A 108 5.97 12.80 -11.09
CA GLY A 108 5.95 12.72 -12.55
C GLY A 108 4.56 12.87 -13.16
N ARG A 109 3.54 12.25 -12.56
CA ARG A 109 2.16 12.32 -13.06
C ARG A 109 1.44 13.64 -12.77
N SER A 110 1.83 14.36 -11.73
CA SER A 110 1.31 15.70 -11.42
C SER A 110 1.89 16.80 -12.32
N GLY A 111 2.87 16.47 -13.18
CA GLY A 111 3.48 17.43 -14.11
C GLY A 111 4.57 18.32 -13.49
N ILE A 112 4.89 18.11 -12.21
CA ILE A 112 5.97 18.82 -11.50
C ILE A 112 7.33 18.37 -12.07
N TYR A 113 7.48 17.09 -12.37
CA TYR A 113 8.69 16.54 -12.99
C TYR A 113 8.53 16.43 -14.50
N LYS A 114 9.26 17.26 -15.26
CA LYS A 114 9.13 17.39 -16.73
C LYS A 114 9.65 16.18 -17.52
N ASN A 115 10.45 15.30 -16.90
CA ASN A 115 11.13 14.21 -17.59
C ASN A 115 10.32 12.90 -17.55
N LYS A 116 9.37 12.76 -18.51
CA LYS A 116 8.40 11.66 -18.56
C LYS A 116 9.03 10.27 -18.67
N GLU A 117 10.06 10.11 -19.49
CA GLU A 117 10.74 8.81 -19.69
C GLU A 117 11.39 8.29 -18.40
N ARG A 118 12.05 9.17 -17.66
CA ARG A 118 12.66 8.82 -16.37
C ARG A 118 11.61 8.45 -15.34
N ALA A 119 10.48 9.15 -15.30
CA ALA A 119 9.38 8.82 -14.41
C ALA A 119 8.76 7.45 -14.73
N GLU A 120 8.68 7.07 -16.01
CA GLU A 120 8.23 5.74 -16.42
C GLU A 120 9.24 4.64 -16.06
N LEU A 121 10.54 4.86 -16.27
CA LEU A 121 11.59 3.94 -15.85
C LEU A 121 11.57 3.70 -14.34
N ILE A 122 11.48 4.78 -13.55
CA ILE A 122 11.35 4.71 -12.09
C ILE A 122 10.08 3.94 -11.71
N GLY A 123 8.97 4.13 -12.43
CA GLY A 123 7.75 3.35 -12.23
C GLY A 123 7.93 1.86 -12.48
N ARG A 124 8.70 1.47 -13.50
CA ARG A 124 9.03 0.05 -13.75
C ARG A 124 9.89 -0.54 -12.64
N VAL A 125 10.94 0.18 -12.21
CA VAL A 125 11.80 -0.26 -11.10
C VAL A 125 11.00 -0.40 -9.81
N SER A 126 10.12 0.56 -9.52
CA SER A 126 9.18 0.51 -8.41
C SER A 126 8.35 -0.78 -8.45
N LEU A 127 7.79 -1.14 -9.61
CA LEU A 127 7.01 -2.38 -9.76
C LEU A 127 7.84 -3.64 -9.47
N PHE A 128 9.11 -3.70 -9.90
CA PHE A 128 10.00 -4.81 -9.55
C PHE A 128 10.25 -4.91 -8.04
N CYS A 129 10.46 -3.77 -7.35
CA CYS A 129 10.59 -3.75 -5.89
C CYS A 129 9.32 -4.26 -5.20
N TRP A 130 8.14 -3.90 -5.70
CA TRP A 130 6.86 -4.39 -5.19
C TRP A 130 6.69 -5.91 -5.39
N MET A 131 7.04 -6.42 -6.57
CA MET A 131 7.03 -7.85 -6.85
C MET A 131 8.00 -8.61 -5.95
N GLY A 132 9.24 -8.11 -5.80
CA GLY A 132 10.23 -8.71 -4.91
C GLY A 132 9.76 -8.74 -3.44
N SER A 133 9.18 -7.64 -2.95
CA SER A 133 8.58 -7.59 -1.61
C SER A 133 7.44 -8.60 -1.43
N SER A 134 6.67 -8.85 -2.49
CA SER A 134 5.55 -9.80 -2.45
C SER A 134 6.06 -11.24 -2.38
N ILE A 135 7.10 -11.57 -3.14
CA ILE A 135 7.79 -12.88 -3.08
C ILE A 135 8.38 -13.10 -1.68
N CYS A 136 9.09 -12.12 -1.12
CA CYS A 136 9.61 -12.22 0.25
C CYS A 136 8.48 -12.44 1.28
N SER A 137 7.31 -11.83 1.07
CA SER A 137 6.16 -12.03 1.96
C SER A 137 5.64 -13.47 1.90
N VAL A 138 5.45 -14.01 0.70
CA VAL A 138 5.01 -15.41 0.50
C VAL A 138 6.03 -16.38 1.11
N LEU A 139 7.32 -16.14 0.91
CA LEU A 139 8.35 -16.99 1.50
C LEU A 139 8.31 -16.94 3.03
N VAL A 140 8.14 -15.77 3.65
CA VAL A 140 7.98 -15.68 5.12
C VAL A 140 6.78 -16.50 5.60
N GLU A 141 5.63 -16.39 4.92
CA GLU A 141 4.41 -17.11 5.28
C GLU A 141 4.58 -18.63 5.12
N VAL A 142 5.22 -19.08 4.05
CA VAL A 142 5.50 -20.50 3.81
C VAL A 142 6.49 -21.05 4.85
N PHE A 143 7.58 -20.35 5.13
CA PHE A 143 8.55 -20.79 6.14
C PHE A 143 7.95 -20.80 7.55
N CYS A 144 7.10 -19.82 7.88
CA CYS A 144 6.39 -19.78 9.15
C CYS A 144 5.39 -20.94 9.29
N SER A 145 4.63 -21.23 8.24
CA SER A 145 3.66 -22.33 8.20
C SER A 145 4.32 -23.71 8.30
N SER A 146 5.52 -23.87 7.73
CA SER A 146 6.29 -25.13 7.82
C SER A 146 6.94 -25.37 9.19
N THR A 147 7.04 -24.33 10.03
CA THR A 147 7.74 -24.40 11.33
C THR A 147 6.78 -24.62 12.51
N PHE A 148 5.48 -24.40 12.33
CA PHE A 148 4.44 -24.64 13.34
C PHE A 148 3.42 -25.66 12.81
N PRO A 149 3.49 -26.94 13.21
CA PRO A 149 2.40 -27.90 13.03
C PRO A 149 1.22 -27.62 13.97
#